data_AF-A0A839NX24-F1
#
_entry.id   AF-A0A839NX24-F1
#
_cell.length_a   1.000
_cell.length_b   1.000
_cell.length_c   1.000
_cell.angle_alpha   90.00
_cell.angle_beta   90.00
_cell.angle_gamma   90.00
#
_symmetry.space_group_name_H-M   'P 1'
#
loop_
_entity.id
_entity.type
_entity.pdbx_description
1 polymer ?
#
loop_
_entity_poly.entity_id
_entity_poly.type
_entity_poly.pdbx_seq_one_letter_code
_entity_poly.pdbx_strand_id
1 'polypeptide(L)'
;MSALTDRQRIELALPACLLFTLGDLPGAFVPANPALATRAEADVAELRANLRTATLEPFADLNPKKRQAILRRLELVVKSVVADWRGRSMLGLVMTLWYFLKDLTGREVLLLWEGWAMDQAMRRLLPMFEHGFDELRHEAEAVEAARQLLTHLQAEGLYR
;
A
#
# COMPACT_ATOMS: atom_id res chain seq x y z
N MET A 1 -22.17 -9.75 -9.71
CA MET A 1 -21.10 -9.56 -8.71
C MET A 1 -21.77 -9.27 -7.37
N SER A 2 -21.53 -10.06 -6.33
CA SER A 2 -22.08 -9.73 -4.99
C SER A 2 -21.48 -8.40 -4.54
N ALA A 3 -22.31 -7.51 -3.98
CA ALA A 3 -21.82 -6.25 -3.45
C ALA A 3 -20.76 -6.51 -2.36
N LEU A 4 -19.60 -5.85 -2.47
CA LEU A 4 -18.53 -5.97 -1.48
C LEU A 4 -19.03 -5.57 -0.10
N THR A 5 -18.70 -6.37 0.92
CA THR A 5 -18.95 -6.01 2.33
C THR A 5 -18.07 -4.83 2.75
N ASP A 6 -18.49 -4.10 3.79
CA ASP A 6 -17.71 -2.97 4.30
C ASP A 6 -16.28 -3.39 4.71
N ARG A 7 -16.10 -4.62 5.20
CA ARG A 7 -14.79 -5.21 5.51
C ARG A 7 -13.93 -5.37 4.25
N GLN A 8 -14.46 -6.05 3.22
CA GLN A 8 -13.74 -6.28 1.96
C GLN A 8 -13.32 -4.98 1.28
N ARG A 9 -14.13 -3.93 1.37
CA ARG A 9 -13.79 -2.62 0.82
C ARG A 9 -12.60 -1.99 1.54
N ILE A 10 -12.53 -2.14 2.87
CA ILE A 10 -11.36 -1.70 3.65
C ILE A 10 -10.13 -2.55 3.28
N GLU A 11 -10.27 -3.87 3.23
CA GLU A 11 -9.18 -4.80 2.83
C GLU A 11 -8.63 -4.47 1.43
N LEU A 12 -9.48 -4.10 0.48
CA LEU A 12 -9.06 -3.69 -0.87
C LEU A 12 -8.37 -2.32 -0.88
N ALA A 13 -8.85 -1.35 -0.10
CA ALA A 13 -8.33 0.02 -0.11
C ALA A 13 -7.06 0.19 0.74
N LEU A 14 -6.90 -0.61 1.79
CA LEU A 14 -5.87 -0.41 2.80
C LEU A 14 -4.43 -0.46 2.25
N PRO A 15 -4.03 -1.44 1.41
CA PRO A 15 -2.66 -1.49 0.91
C PRO A 15 -2.30 -0.26 0.06
N ALA A 16 -3.22 0.19 -0.79
CA ALA A 16 -3.05 1.41 -1.58
C ALA A 16 -2.91 2.66 -0.67
N CYS A 17 -3.69 2.72 0.40
CA CYS A 17 -3.66 3.83 1.35
C CYS A 17 -2.36 3.89 2.15
N LEU A 18 -1.83 2.74 2.58
CA LEU A 18 -0.53 2.64 3.25
C LEU A 18 0.62 3.07 2.33
N LEU A 19 0.64 2.57 1.10
CA LEU A 19 1.64 2.98 0.10
C LEU A 19 1.54 4.46 -0.26
N PHE A 20 0.32 5.01 -0.37
CA PHE A 20 0.11 6.43 -0.62
C PHE A 20 0.69 7.27 0.54
N THR A 21 0.41 6.87 1.77
CA THR A 21 0.92 7.55 2.98
C THR A 21 2.44 7.46 3.08
N LEU A 22 3.04 6.34 2.70
CA LEU A 22 4.49 6.18 2.61
C LEU A 22 5.08 7.13 1.56
N GLY A 23 4.44 7.21 0.38
CA GLY A 23 4.87 8.07 -0.72
C GLY A 23 4.75 9.58 -0.45
N ASP A 24 4.06 9.97 0.63
CA ASP A 24 4.02 11.33 1.16
C ASP A 24 5.22 11.68 2.05
N LEU A 25 5.99 10.68 2.50
CA LEU A 25 7.14 10.93 3.35
C LEU A 25 8.37 11.40 2.55
N PRO A 26 9.13 12.38 3.06
CA PRO A 26 10.37 12.80 2.42
C PRO A 26 11.36 11.64 2.28
N GLY A 27 11.95 11.49 1.10
CA GLY A 27 12.95 10.45 0.82
C GLY A 27 12.38 9.05 0.54
N ALA A 28 11.05 8.90 0.43
CA ALA A 28 10.43 7.61 0.07
C ALA A 28 10.75 7.18 -1.37
N PHE A 29 10.74 8.13 -2.31
CA PHE A 29 11.10 7.90 -3.71
C PHE A 29 12.21 8.87 -4.10
N VAL A 30 13.44 8.36 -4.17
CA VAL A 30 14.63 9.12 -4.58
C VAL A 30 15.20 8.44 -5.83
N PRO A 31 15.44 9.18 -6.92
CA PRO A 31 16.04 8.59 -8.11
C PRO A 31 17.46 8.12 -7.81
N ALA A 32 17.81 6.90 -8.25
CA ALA A 32 19.17 6.38 -8.13
C ALA A 32 20.19 7.21 -8.93
N ASN A 33 19.75 7.89 -9.99
CA ASN A 33 20.56 8.79 -10.79
C ASN A 33 19.90 10.18 -10.87
N PRO A 34 20.56 11.26 -10.41
CA PRO A 34 20.04 12.62 -10.50
C PRO A 34 19.65 13.06 -11.92
N ALA A 35 20.30 12.52 -12.95
CA ALA A 35 19.95 12.80 -14.35
C ALA A 35 18.55 12.30 -14.74
N LEU A 36 17.96 11.40 -13.96
CA LEU A 36 16.60 10.88 -14.15
C LEU A 36 15.55 11.62 -13.31
N ALA A 37 15.91 12.68 -12.58
CA ALA A 37 15.03 13.34 -11.62
C ALA A 37 13.67 13.74 -12.22
N THR A 38 13.65 14.41 -13.36
CA THR A 38 12.39 14.84 -14.01
C THR A 38 11.49 13.66 -14.41
N ARG A 39 12.09 12.56 -14.89
CA ARG A 39 11.33 11.35 -15.23
C ARG A 39 10.79 10.67 -13.95
N ALA A 40 11.63 10.58 -12.92
CA ALA A 40 11.25 10.02 -11.64
C ALA A 40 10.11 10.82 -10.98
N GLU A 41 10.14 12.15 -11.07
CA GLU A 41 9.05 13.01 -10.59
C GLU A 41 7.73 12.70 -11.29
N ALA A 42 7.74 12.55 -12.61
CA ALA A 42 6.55 12.20 -13.38
C ALA A 42 6.03 10.80 -13.01
N ASP A 43 6.92 9.81 -12.94
CA ASP A 43 6.57 8.43 -12.59
C ASP A 43 6.02 8.34 -11.14
N VAL A 44 6.59 9.09 -10.19
CA VAL A 44 6.11 9.17 -8.81
C VAL A 44 4.76 9.89 -8.72
N ALA A 45 4.56 10.96 -9.50
CA ALA A 45 3.28 11.66 -9.55
C ALA A 45 2.15 10.75 -10.08
N GLU A 46 2.42 9.99 -11.13
CA GLU A 46 1.48 9.00 -11.68
C GLU A 46 1.20 7.87 -10.70
N LEU A 47 2.25 7.32 -10.07
CA LEU A 47 2.11 6.30 -9.02
C LEU A 47 1.18 6.80 -7.90
N ARG A 48 1.41 8.02 -7.40
CA ARG A 48 0.59 8.62 -6.34
C ARG A 48 -0.86 8.83 -6.78
N ALA A 49 -1.10 9.23 -8.03
CA ALA A 49 -2.45 9.36 -8.57
C ALA A 49 -3.18 8.00 -8.62
N ASN A 50 -2.47 6.94 -9.03
CA ASN A 50 -3.01 5.58 -9.08
C ASN A 50 -3.30 5.04 -7.67
N LEU A 51 -2.39 5.20 -6.71
CA LEU A 51 -2.60 4.79 -5.31
C LEU A 51 -3.77 5.54 -4.65
N ARG A 52 -3.92 6.84 -4.94
CA ARG A 52 -5.06 7.62 -4.46
C ARG A 52 -6.37 7.10 -5.04
N THR A 53 -6.39 6.78 -6.33
CA THR A 53 -7.57 6.22 -7.01
C THR A 53 -7.91 4.84 -6.46
N ALA A 54 -6.93 3.96 -6.31
CA ALA A 54 -7.07 2.62 -5.75
C ALA A 54 -7.59 2.64 -4.30
N THR A 55 -7.25 3.67 -3.52
CA THR A 55 -7.80 3.87 -2.17
C THR A 55 -9.30 4.17 -2.19
N LEU A 56 -9.83 4.80 -3.24
CA LEU A 56 -11.21 5.28 -3.31
C LEU A 56 -12.14 4.37 -4.13
N GLU A 57 -11.58 3.65 -5.10
CA GLU A 57 -12.28 2.76 -6.03
C GLU A 57 -13.20 1.74 -5.33
N PRO A 58 -12.79 1.08 -4.21
CA PRO A 58 -13.66 0.14 -3.49
C PRO A 58 -14.90 0.77 -2.85
N PHE A 59 -15.08 2.10 -2.90
CA PHE A 59 -16.21 2.81 -2.30
C PHE A 59 -17.04 3.58 -3.32
N ALA A 60 -16.76 3.45 -4.63
CA ALA A 60 -17.33 4.28 -5.68
C ALA A 60 -18.86 4.17 -5.81
N ASP A 61 -19.43 3.00 -5.52
CA ASP A 61 -20.86 2.69 -5.59
C ASP A 61 -21.64 3.08 -4.32
N LEU A 62 -20.96 3.51 -3.26
CA LEU A 62 -21.61 3.83 -1.99
C LEU A 62 -22.20 5.24 -1.99
N ASN A 63 -23.35 5.39 -1.34
CA ASN A 63 -23.88 6.72 -1.06
C ASN A 63 -22.90 7.54 -0.17
N PRO A 64 -22.95 8.89 -0.21
CA PRO A 64 -21.98 9.74 0.47
C PRO A 64 -21.85 9.49 1.98
N LYS A 65 -22.98 9.27 2.67
CA LYS A 65 -22.99 9.05 4.13
C LYS A 65 -22.28 7.75 4.50
N LYS A 66 -22.58 6.65 3.80
CA LYS A 66 -21.94 5.36 4.03
C LYS A 66 -20.47 5.39 3.64
N ARG A 67 -20.15 6.00 2.50
CA ARG A 67 -18.76 6.20 2.04
C ARG A 67 -17.91 6.91 3.11
N GLN A 68 -18.41 8.02 3.66
CA GLN A 68 -17.69 8.78 4.69
C GLN A 68 -17.47 7.97 5.98
N ALA A 69 -18.48 7.20 6.42
CA ALA A 69 -18.35 6.37 7.61
C ALA A 69 -17.26 5.30 7.47
N ILE A 70 -17.20 4.63 6.31
CA ILE A 70 -16.20 3.59 6.06
C ILE A 70 -14.81 4.18 5.85
N LEU A 71 -14.69 5.32 5.15
CA LEU A 71 -13.41 6.02 5.00
C LEU A 71 -12.82 6.43 6.36
N ARG A 72 -13.65 6.91 7.29
CA ARG A 72 -13.18 7.19 8.66
C ARG A 72 -12.65 5.95 9.37
N ARG A 73 -13.29 4.79 9.17
CA ARG A 73 -12.80 3.52 9.72
C ARG A 73 -11.46 3.12 9.09
N LEU A 74 -11.32 3.26 7.77
CA LEU A 74 -10.04 3.06 7.07
C LEU A 74 -8.95 3.97 7.64
N GLU A 75 -9.23 5.27 7.81
CA GLU A 75 -8.29 6.23 8.38
C GLU A 75 -7.83 5.86 9.79
N LEU A 76 -8.73 5.33 10.64
CA LEU A 76 -8.38 4.86 11.98
C LEU A 76 -7.43 3.66 11.95
N VAL A 77 -7.70 2.69 11.07
CA VAL A 77 -6.81 1.53 10.87
C VAL A 77 -5.45 1.99 10.38
N VAL A 78 -5.40 2.87 9.36
CA VAL A 78 -4.15 3.43 8.83
C VAL A 78 -3.36 4.17 9.91
N LYS A 79 -4.02 5.01 10.72
CA LYS A 79 -3.36 5.71 11.83
C LYS A 79 -2.75 4.75 12.85
N SER A 80 -3.43 3.64 13.16
CA SER A 80 -2.88 2.62 14.06
C SER A 80 -1.58 2.01 13.51
N VAL A 81 -1.55 1.70 12.21
CA VAL A 81 -0.37 1.13 11.53
C VAL A 81 0.77 2.13 11.44
N VAL A 82 0.47 3.37 11.07
CA VAL A 82 1.45 4.44 10.87
C VAL A 82 2.07 4.91 12.18
N ALA A 83 1.38 4.76 13.32
CA ALA A 83 1.93 5.08 14.64
C ALA A 83 3.25 4.32 14.91
N ASP A 84 3.35 3.08 14.41
CA ASP A 84 4.52 2.20 14.58
C ASP A 84 5.66 2.49 13.59
N TRP A 85 5.49 3.44 12.68
CA TRP A 85 6.52 3.79 11.69
C TRP A 85 7.62 4.67 12.29
N ARG A 86 7.36 5.32 13.42
CA ARG A 86 8.31 6.24 14.04
C ARG A 86 9.58 5.49 14.44
N GLY A 87 10.73 5.97 13.93
CA GLY A 87 12.04 5.38 14.23
C GLY A 87 12.42 4.20 13.33
N ARG A 88 11.56 3.76 12.41
CA ARG A 88 11.91 2.80 11.37
C ARG A 88 12.59 3.51 10.19
N SER A 89 13.51 2.82 9.52
CA SER A 89 14.13 3.34 8.29
C SER A 89 13.12 3.34 7.14
N MET A 90 13.27 4.28 6.20
CA MET A 90 12.41 4.35 5.02
C MET A 90 12.45 3.05 4.21
N LEU A 91 13.66 2.51 4.00
CA LEU A 91 13.88 1.24 3.33
C LEU A 91 13.14 0.09 4.03
N GLY A 92 13.23 0.02 5.38
CA GLY A 92 12.53 -1.02 6.15
C GLY A 92 11.00 -0.93 6.02
N LEU A 93 10.43 0.28 6.02
CA LEU A 93 9.00 0.50 5.81
C LEU A 93 8.57 0.08 4.40
N VAL A 94 9.34 0.50 3.39
CA VAL A 94 9.13 0.12 1.99
C VAL A 94 9.15 -1.40 1.81
N MET A 95 10.19 -2.07 2.33
CA MET A 95 10.31 -3.53 2.26
C MET A 95 9.16 -4.23 2.99
N THR A 96 8.77 -3.73 4.17
CA THR A 96 7.65 -4.28 4.95
C THR A 96 6.35 -4.24 4.13
N LEU A 97 6.02 -3.10 3.51
CA LEU A 97 4.81 -2.96 2.71
C LEU A 97 4.88 -3.78 1.41
N TRP A 98 6.06 -3.91 0.81
CA TRP A 98 6.28 -4.77 -0.34
C TRP A 98 6.02 -6.26 -0.01
N TYR A 99 6.63 -6.79 1.05
CA TYR A 99 6.42 -8.18 1.45
C TYR A 99 4.99 -8.44 1.93
N PHE A 100 4.35 -7.45 2.57
CA PHE A 100 2.93 -7.52 2.92
C PHE A 100 2.06 -7.67 1.67
N LEU A 101 2.28 -6.84 0.65
CA LEU A 101 1.55 -6.94 -0.63
C LEU A 101 1.81 -8.26 -1.34
N LYS A 102 3.07 -8.69 -1.41
CA LYS A 102 3.48 -9.96 -2.01
C LYS A 102 2.78 -11.15 -1.33
N ASP A 103 2.65 -11.12 -0.01
CA ASP A 103 1.94 -12.17 0.74
C ASP A 103 0.43 -12.15 0.45
N LEU A 104 -0.20 -10.97 0.45
CA LEU A 104 -1.63 -10.84 0.17
C LEU A 104 -2.01 -11.30 -1.25
N THR A 105 -1.21 -10.92 -2.25
CA THR A 105 -1.47 -11.31 -3.65
C THR A 105 -1.08 -12.77 -3.91
N GLY A 106 0.02 -13.24 -3.32
CA GLY A 106 0.47 -14.64 -3.45
C GLY A 106 -0.49 -15.65 -2.82
N ARG A 107 -1.26 -15.25 -1.79
CA ARG A 107 -2.30 -16.07 -1.17
C ARG A 107 -3.70 -15.86 -1.75
N GLU A 108 -3.83 -15.07 -2.81
CA GLU A 108 -5.11 -14.69 -3.43
C GLU A 108 -6.10 -14.00 -2.45
N VAL A 109 -5.59 -13.46 -1.34
CA VAL A 109 -6.37 -12.66 -0.38
C VAL A 109 -6.72 -11.31 -0.98
N LEU A 110 -5.80 -10.75 -1.77
CA LEU A 110 -6.00 -9.55 -2.56
C LEU A 110 -5.88 -9.88 -4.05
N LEU A 111 -7.01 -9.84 -4.77
CA LEU A 111 -7.04 -10.00 -6.21
C LEU A 111 -6.89 -8.63 -6.90
N LEU A 112 -5.78 -8.45 -7.60
CA LEU A 112 -5.53 -7.28 -8.43
C LEU A 112 -6.16 -7.51 -9.80
N TRP A 113 -7.32 -6.90 -10.03
CA TRP A 113 -7.96 -6.96 -11.33
C TRP A 113 -7.17 -6.14 -12.35
N GLU A 114 -6.93 -6.73 -13.53
CA GLU A 114 -6.19 -6.07 -14.59
C GLU A 114 -6.85 -4.73 -14.97
N GLY A 115 -6.02 -3.69 -15.10
CA GLY A 115 -6.46 -2.35 -15.49
C GLY A 115 -7.03 -1.49 -14.35
N TRP A 116 -7.25 -2.05 -13.16
CA TRP A 116 -7.65 -1.27 -11.99
C TRP A 116 -6.50 -0.38 -11.52
N ALA A 117 -6.82 0.66 -10.76
CA ALA A 117 -5.82 1.64 -10.33
C ALA A 117 -4.70 1.00 -9.49
N MET A 118 -5.01 -0.05 -8.72
CA MET A 118 -4.01 -0.79 -7.96
C MET A 118 -3.07 -1.61 -8.87
N ASP A 119 -3.58 -2.25 -9.93
CA ASP A 119 -2.74 -2.95 -10.93
C ASP A 119 -1.79 -1.95 -11.60
N GLN A 120 -2.30 -0.79 -12.03
CA GLN A 120 -1.49 0.27 -12.63
C GLN A 120 -0.42 0.82 -11.65
N ALA A 121 -0.77 0.99 -10.38
CA ALA A 121 0.19 1.37 -9.34
C ALA A 121 1.29 0.31 -9.17
N MET A 122 0.92 -0.97 -9.13
CA MET A 122 1.86 -2.08 -8.97
C MET A 122 2.82 -2.21 -10.15
N ARG A 123 2.36 -2.01 -11.39
CA ARG A 123 3.24 -2.00 -12.58
C ARG A 123 4.33 -0.93 -12.51
N ARG A 124 4.09 0.18 -11.79
CA ARG A 124 5.07 1.25 -11.54
C ARG A 124 5.95 0.98 -10.31
N LEU A 125 5.36 0.41 -9.25
CA LEU A 125 6.05 0.08 -7.99
C LEU A 125 7.04 -1.07 -8.13
N LEU A 126 6.69 -2.10 -8.89
CA LEU A 126 7.49 -3.32 -9.07
C LEU A 126 8.92 -3.03 -9.55
N PRO A 127 9.16 -2.27 -10.64
CA PRO A 127 10.51 -1.95 -11.09
C PRO A 127 11.31 -1.09 -10.08
N MET A 128 10.63 -0.23 -9.31
CA MET A 128 11.29 0.59 -8.28
C MET A 128 11.84 -0.27 -7.13
N PHE A 129 11.14 -1.37 -6.83
CA PHE A 129 11.51 -2.35 -5.83
C PHE A 129 12.61 -3.30 -6.31
N GLU A 130 12.57 -3.74 -7.56
CA GLU A 130 13.61 -4.61 -8.14
C GLU A 130 15.01 -3.99 -8.14
N HIS A 131 15.12 -2.65 -8.19
CA HIS A 131 16.42 -1.95 -8.14
C HIS A 131 16.81 -1.42 -6.75
N GLY A 132 15.91 -1.46 -5.76
CA GLY A 132 16.14 -0.90 -4.42
C GLY A 132 16.48 -1.94 -3.34
N PHE A 133 16.35 -3.23 -3.64
CA PHE A 133 16.43 -4.33 -2.66
C PHE A 133 17.69 -5.20 -2.77
N ASP A 134 18.72 -4.78 -3.50
CA ASP A 134 20.00 -5.50 -3.60
C ASP A 134 20.71 -5.69 -2.23
N GLU A 135 20.25 -5.01 -1.18
CA GLU A 135 20.62 -5.27 0.20
C GLU A 135 19.77 -6.40 0.82
N LEU A 136 20.09 -7.64 0.47
CA LEU A 136 19.57 -8.88 1.10
C LEU A 136 19.68 -8.90 2.65
N ARG A 137 20.46 -7.99 3.25
CA ARG A 137 20.73 -7.93 4.69
C ARG A 137 19.50 -7.67 5.55
N HIS A 138 18.42 -7.12 5.00
CA HIS A 138 17.22 -6.74 5.75
C HIS A 138 15.95 -7.53 5.33
N GLU A 139 16.07 -8.53 4.46
CA GLU A 139 14.92 -9.29 3.97
C GLU A 139 14.17 -10.01 5.09
N ALA A 140 14.88 -10.74 5.96
CA ALA A 140 14.26 -11.49 7.05
C ALA A 140 13.49 -10.58 8.03
N GLU A 141 14.07 -9.42 8.36
CA GLU A 141 13.44 -8.41 9.23
C GLU A 141 12.18 -7.82 8.58
N ALA A 142 12.23 -7.52 7.29
CA ALA A 142 11.09 -6.96 6.56
C ALA A 142 9.95 -7.98 6.37
N VAL A 143 10.28 -9.25 6.10
CA VAL A 143 9.29 -10.33 6.04
C VAL A 143 8.61 -10.51 7.40
N GLU A 144 9.38 -10.48 8.49
CA GLU A 144 8.81 -10.60 9.84
C GLU A 144 7.96 -9.38 10.21
N ALA A 145 8.41 -8.17 9.87
CA ALA A 145 7.62 -6.95 10.03
C ALA A 145 6.32 -6.99 9.22
N ALA A 146 6.32 -7.58 8.01
CA ALA A 146 5.13 -7.75 7.19
C ALA A 146 4.13 -8.74 7.83
N ARG A 147 4.63 -9.82 8.44
CA ARG A 147 3.79 -10.77 9.21
C ARG A 147 3.19 -10.12 10.45
N GLN A 148 3.97 -9.31 11.17
CA GLN A 148 3.49 -8.55 12.32
C GLN A 148 2.40 -7.55 11.90
N LEU A 149 2.59 -6.87 10.77
CA LEU A 149 1.56 -6.00 10.19
C LEU A 149 0.28 -6.78 9.86
N LEU A 150 0.37 -7.94 9.20
CA LEU A 150 -0.80 -8.77 8.91
C LEU A 150 -1.49 -9.21 10.20
N THR A 151 -0.73 -9.63 11.22
CA THR A 151 -1.26 -10.05 12.52
C THR A 151 -2.01 -8.92 13.22
N HIS A 152 -1.46 -7.70 13.19
CA HIS A 152 -2.11 -6.49 13.69
C HIS A 152 -3.45 -6.23 12.98
N LEU A 153 -3.46 -6.32 11.65
CA LEU A 153 -4.68 -6.11 10.85
C LEU A 153 -5.73 -7.21 11.08
N GLN A 154 -5.29 -8.44 11.36
CA GLN A 154 -6.17 -9.55 11.72
C GLN A 154 -6.82 -9.36 13.10
N ALA A 155 -6.11 -8.77 14.05
CA ALA A 155 -6.69 -8.37 15.34
C ALA A 155 -7.80 -7.32 15.16
N GLU A 156 -7.66 -6.41 14.18
CA GLU A 156 -8.70 -5.45 13.75
C GLU A 156 -9.85 -6.10 12.94
N GLY A 157 -9.77 -7.41 12.70
CA GLY A 157 -10.78 -8.18 12.00
C GLY A 157 -10.71 -8.15 10.47
N LEU A 158 -9.57 -7.75 9.91
CA LEU A 158 -9.27 -7.72 8.48
C LEU A 158 -8.45 -8.95 8.07
N TYR A 159 -8.52 -9.35 6.79
CA TYR A 159 -7.72 -10.44 6.20
C TYR A 159 -7.80 -11.76 6.98
N ARG A 160 -9.03 -12.15 7.34
CA ARG A 160 -9.35 -13.42 8.00
C ARG A 160 -9.62 -14.52 7.00
#